data_AF-A0A6V7K394-F1
#
_entry.id   AF-A0A6V7K394-F1
#
_cell.length_a   1.000
_cell.length_b   1.000
_cell.length_c   1.000
_cell.angle_alpha   90.00
_cell.angle_beta   90.00
_cell.angle_gamma   90.00
#
_symmetry.space_group_name_H-M   'P 1'
#
loop_
_entity.id
_entity.type
_entity.pdbx_description
1 polymer ?
#
loop_
_entity_poly.entity_id
_entity_poly.type
_entity_poly.pdbx_seq_one_letter_code
_entity_poly.pdbx_strand_id
1 'polypeptide(L)' 'GTTKDTLVLSNSAYLNHDLKIAEMFSAIGVDYYDFVLSKLDFSKAEHAAGEINSWVEKKTNGKIKDLMSP' A
#
# COMPACT_ATOMS: atom_id res chain seq x y z
N GLY A 1 4.15 25.56 -25.04
CA GLY A 1 3.04 24.81 -24.42
C GLY A 1 3.50 24.35 -23.08
N THR A 2 2.78 24.70 -22.02
CA THR A 2 3.11 24.28 -20.65
C THR A 2 2.87 22.78 -20.51
N THR A 3 3.93 22.03 -20.21
CA THR A 3 3.82 20.64 -19.76
C THR A 3 3.04 20.64 -18.45
N LYS A 4 1.99 19.82 -18.38
CA LYS A 4 1.15 19.70 -17.19
C LYS A 4 1.79 18.65 -16.27
N ASP A 5 2.46 19.09 -15.22
CA ASP A 5 3.04 18.18 -14.24
C ASP A 5 1.92 17.45 -13.48
N THR A 6 2.12 16.15 -13.23
CA THR A 6 1.14 15.29 -12.56
C THR A 6 1.72 14.78 -11.25
N LEU A 7 1.05 15.09 -10.14
CA LEU A 7 1.32 14.51 -8.82
C LEU A 7 0.21 13.50 -8.49
N VAL A 8 0.60 12.29 -8.14
CA VAL A 8 -0.31 11.22 -7.69
C VAL A 8 0.08 10.83 -6.27
N LEU A 9 -0.90 10.80 -5.38
CA LEU A 9 -0.77 10.35 -3.99
C LEU A 9 -1.58 9.07 -3.80
N SER A 10 -1.06 8.13 -3.01
CA SER A 10 -1.75 6.89 -2.66
C SER A 10 -1.18 6.37 -1.35
N ASN A 11 -2.07 6.00 -0.41
CA ASN A 11 -1.71 5.48 0.90
C ASN A 11 -2.16 4.03 1.03
N SER A 12 -1.29 3.18 1.60
CA SER A 12 -1.59 1.78 1.91
C SER A 12 -0.91 1.41 3.22
N ALA A 13 -1.49 0.47 3.94
CA ALA A 13 -0.90 -0.15 5.12
C ALA A 13 -1.24 -1.63 5.12
N TYR A 14 -0.22 -2.41 5.43
CA TYR A 14 -0.23 -3.85 5.37
C TYR A 14 -0.07 -4.38 6.78
N LEU A 15 -0.99 -5.24 7.19
CA LEU A 15 -1.07 -5.79 8.54
C LEU A 15 -1.01 -7.30 8.50
N ASN A 16 -0.45 -7.92 9.52
CA ASN A 16 -0.42 -9.39 9.57
C ASN A 16 -1.85 -9.95 9.59
N HIS A 17 -2.06 -11.09 8.95
CA HIS A 17 -3.40 -11.63 8.70
C HIS A 17 -4.21 -11.86 9.98
N ASP A 18 -3.52 -12.17 11.07
CA ASP A 18 -4.08 -12.51 12.39
C ASP A 18 -4.38 -11.29 13.26
N LEU A 19 -3.91 -10.09 12.88
CA LEU A 19 -4.19 -8.87 13.62
C LEU A 19 -5.68 -8.51 13.54
N LYS A 20 -6.29 -8.29 14.69
CA LYS A 20 -7.62 -7.68 14.79
C LYS A 20 -7.47 -6.17 14.82
N ILE A 21 -8.20 -5.50 13.95
CA ILE A 21 -8.16 -4.04 13.81
C ILE A 21 -9.40 -3.48 14.49
N ALA A 22 -9.25 -2.42 15.27
CA ALA A 22 -10.38 -1.67 15.79
C ALA A 22 -11.14 -1.03 14.61
N GLU A 23 -12.45 -1.21 14.53
CA GLU A 23 -13.26 -0.69 13.41
C GLU A 23 -13.07 0.82 13.18
N MET A 24 -12.89 1.58 14.26
CA MET A 24 -12.60 3.02 14.19
C MET A 24 -11.28 3.34 13.47
N PHE A 25 -10.25 2.50 13.58
CA PHE A 25 -8.99 2.73 12.87
C PHE A 25 -9.21 2.59 11.36
N SER A 26 -9.97 1.57 10.94
CA SER A 26 -10.34 1.39 9.54
C SER A 26 -11.20 2.54 9.03
N ALA A 27 -12.18 3.00 9.81
CA ALA A 27 -13.05 4.11 9.46
C ALA A 27 -12.26 5.42 9.27
N ILE A 28 -11.42 5.81 10.24
CA ILE A 28 -10.61 7.03 10.15
C ILE A 28 -9.63 6.96 8.97
N GLY A 29 -9.00 5.80 8.79
CA GLY A 29 -8.04 5.58 7.72
C GLY A 29 -8.63 5.72 6.32
N VAL A 30 -9.81 5.14 6.10
CA VAL A 30 -10.53 5.22 4.82
C VAL A 30 -11.12 6.62 4.61
N ASP A 31 -11.78 7.18 5.63
CA ASP A 31 -12.57 8.40 5.49
C ASP A 31 -11.70 9.66 5.35
N TYR A 32 -10.51 9.71 5.96
CA TYR A 32 -9.67 10.91 5.99
C TYR A 32 -8.39 10.82 5.16
N TYR A 33 -7.86 9.63 4.91
CA TYR A 33 -6.54 9.46 4.29
C TYR A 33 -6.56 8.68 2.98
N ASP A 34 -7.74 8.24 2.52
CA ASP A 34 -7.92 7.40 1.32
C ASP A 34 -6.93 6.21 1.30
N PHE A 35 -6.80 5.57 2.46
CA PHE A 35 -5.83 4.51 2.67
C PHE A 35 -6.44 3.14 2.42
N VAL A 36 -5.70 2.31 1.67
CA VAL A 36 -6.05 0.91 1.42
C VAL A 36 -5.51 0.03 2.55
N LEU A 37 -6.42 -0.57 3.32
CA LEU A 37 -6.09 -1.61 4.30
C LEU A 37 -5.94 -2.97 3.62
N SER A 38 -4.77 -3.59 3.78
CA SER A 38 -4.52 -4.97 3.31
C SER A 38 -4.01 -5.85 4.42
N LYS A 39 -4.49 -7.10 4.45
CA LYS A 39 -3.97 -8.14 5.34
C LYS A 39 -3.07 -9.08 4.55
N LEU A 40 -1.84 -9.28 5.03
CA LEU A 40 -0.85 -10.18 4.45
C LEU A 40 -0.37 -11.20 5.48
N ASP A 41 0.16 -12.31 5.00
CA ASP A 41 0.87 -13.28 5.81
C ASP A 41 2.37 -12.96 5.81
N PHE A 42 2.85 -12.26 6.82
CA PHE A 42 4.27 -11.88 6.89
C PHE A 42 5.20 -13.04 7.23
N SER A 43 4.67 -14.22 7.60
CA SER A 43 5.50 -15.44 7.68
C SER A 43 5.95 -15.92 6.29
N LYS A 44 5.27 -15.46 5.23
CA LYS A 44 5.63 -15.69 3.82
C LYS A 44 6.29 -14.44 3.24
N ALA A 45 7.48 -14.13 3.76
CA ALA A 45 8.17 -12.87 3.49
C ALA A 45 8.31 -12.55 2.00
N GLU A 46 8.69 -13.53 1.16
CA GLU A 46 8.82 -13.29 -0.29
C GLU A 46 7.49 -12.92 -0.94
N HIS A 47 6.41 -13.58 -0.55
CA HIS A 47 5.08 -13.29 -1.07
C HIS A 47 4.59 -11.91 -0.61
N ALA A 48 4.77 -11.59 0.68
CA ALA A 48 4.36 -10.30 1.22
C ALA A 48 5.13 -9.13 0.58
N ALA A 49 6.46 -9.26 0.40
CA ALA A 49 7.26 -8.27 -0.30
C ALA A 49 6.81 -8.12 -1.77
N GLY A 50 6.50 -9.24 -2.46
CA GLY A 50 5.99 -9.23 -3.83
C GLY A 50 4.66 -8.49 -3.99
N GLU A 51 3.72 -8.69 -3.08
CA GLU A 51 2.41 -7.98 -3.07
C GLU A 51 2.60 -6.47 -2.89
N ILE A 52 3.45 -6.06 -1.94
CA ILE A 52 3.71 -4.65 -1.64
C ILE A 52 4.41 -3.96 -2.81
N ASN A 53 5.47 -4.57 -3.34
CA ASN A 53 6.21 -4.07 -4.50
C ASN A 53 5.31 -3.92 -5.73
N SER A 54 4.47 -4.92 -6.01
CA SER A 54 3.53 -4.88 -7.14
C SER A 54 2.52 -3.72 -7.01
N TRP A 55 2.00 -3.49 -5.80
CA TRP A 55 1.08 -2.39 -5.55
C TRP A 55 1.76 -1.03 -5.74
N VAL A 56 2.97 -0.87 -5.21
CA VAL A 56 3.77 0.37 -5.33
C VAL A 56 4.12 0.65 -6.78
N GLU A 57 4.54 -0.36 -7.54
CA GLU A 57 4.84 -0.23 -8.97
C GLU A 57 3.61 0.26 -9.73
N LYS A 58 2.45 -0.34 -9.48
CA LYS A 58 1.20 0.07 -10.11
C LYS A 58 0.83 1.51 -9.76
N LYS A 59 0.91 1.91 -8.49
CA LYS A 59 0.52 3.26 -8.03
C LYS A 59 1.47 4.36 -8.48
N THR A 60 2.71 4.01 -8.80
CA THR A 60 3.73 4.96 -9.25
C THR A 60 3.91 4.98 -10.77
N ASN A 61 3.07 4.25 -11.51
CA ASN A 61 3.17 4.05 -12.95
C ASN A 61 4.54 3.49 -13.35
N GLY A 62 4.98 2.41 -12.69
CA GLY A 62 6.21 1.70 -12.99
C GLY A 62 7.49 2.34 -12.46
N LYS A 63 7.40 3.45 -11.72
CA LYS A 63 8.59 4.24 -11.34
C LYS A 63 9.31 3.71 -10.09
N ILE A 64 8.59 3.05 -9.19
CA ILE A 64 9.14 2.43 -7.97
C ILE A 64 8.76 0.96 -8.00
N LYS A 65 9.74 0.06 -8.08
CA LYS A 65 9.49 -1.38 -8.28
C LYS A 65 9.81 -2.21 -7.06
N ASP A 66 11.04 -2.12 -6.59
CA ASP A 66 11.56 -2.94 -5.49
C ASP A 66 11.68 -2.11 -4.22
N LEU A 67 10.54 -1.64 -3.71
CA LEU A 67 10.51 -0.81 -2.51
C LEU A 67 11.03 -1.59 -1.29
N MET A 68 10.69 -2.88 -1.21
CA MET A 68 11.02 -3.73 -0.08
C MET A 68 11.64 -5.06 -0.54
N SER A 69 12.46 -5.63 0.34
CA SER A 69 12.96 -7.00 0.26
C SER A 69 12.30 -7.85 1.35
N PRO A 70 12.30 -9.19 1.22
CA PRO A 70 11.77 -10.11 2.24
C PRO A 70 12.40 -9.93 3.62
#